data_AF-A0A1G6KQ83-F1
#
_entry.id   AF-A0A1G6KQ83-F1
#
_cell.length_a   1.000
_cell.length_b   1.000
_cell.length_c   1.000
_cell.angle_alpha   90.00
_cell.angle_beta   90.00
_cell.angle_gamma   90.00
#
_symmetry.space_group_name_H-M   'P 1'
#
loop_
_entity.id
_entity.type
_entity.pdbx_description
1 polymer ?
#
loop_
_entity_poly.entity_id
_entity_poly.type
_entity_poly.pdbx_seq_one_letter_code
_entity_poly.pdbx_strand_id
1 'polypeptide(L)'
;MVNKRLRPKALLALVRKVARQNQRTVVAEPGRGKESHRLYRLLDQDGLEIGRFAMPDHARALSWTVLRSIENAFAQEFGERWMEEK
;
A
#
# COMPACT_ATOMS: atom_id res chain seq x y z
N MET A 1 -8.57 -11.18 -8.79
CA MET A 1 -8.14 -10.98 -7.38
C MET A 1 -6.66 -11.31 -7.29
N VAL A 2 -5.87 -10.59 -6.49
CA VAL A 2 -4.43 -10.88 -6.33
C VAL A 2 -4.23 -12.27 -5.74
N ASN A 3 -3.97 -13.25 -6.61
CA ASN A 3 -3.69 -14.64 -6.23
C ASN A 3 -2.20 -14.89 -5.95
N LYS A 4 -1.43 -13.82 -5.70
CA LYS A 4 0.03 -13.86 -5.53
C LYS A 4 0.39 -13.75 -4.05
N ARG A 5 1.34 -14.60 -3.59
CA ARG A 5 2.02 -14.46 -2.29
C ARG A 5 2.95 -13.24 -2.33
N LEU A 6 2.39 -12.03 -2.24
CA LEU A 6 3.16 -10.79 -2.25
C LEU A 6 3.92 -10.61 -0.93
N ARG A 7 5.23 -10.32 -1.06
CA ARG A 7 6.04 -9.88 0.07
C ARG A 7 5.81 -8.39 0.32
N PRO A 8 5.96 -7.90 1.56
CA PRO A 8 5.81 -6.47 1.89
C PRO A 8 6.56 -5.53 0.96
N LYS A 9 7.84 -5.83 0.66
CA LYS A 9 8.64 -5.02 -0.27
C LYS A 9 8.03 -4.93 -1.68
N ALA A 10 7.50 -6.03 -2.20
CA ALA A 10 6.88 -6.08 -3.51
C ALA A 10 5.56 -5.31 -3.53
N LEU A 11 4.76 -5.45 -2.47
CA LEU A 11 3.54 -4.65 -2.31
C LEU A 11 3.85 -3.15 -2.23
N LEU A 12 4.86 -2.74 -1.46
CA LEU A 12 5.26 -1.33 -1.38
C LEU A 12 5.73 -0.78 -2.74
N ALA A 13 6.47 -1.58 -3.51
CA ALA A 13 6.88 -1.21 -4.86
C ALA A 13 5.68 -1.03 -5.79
N LEU A 14 4.69 -1.93 -5.70
CA LEU A 14 3.44 -1.84 -6.47
C LEU A 14 2.64 -0.59 -6.09
N VAL A 15 2.42 -0.36 -4.79
CA VAL A 15 1.74 0.84 -4.26
C VAL A 15 2.41 2.11 -4.78
N ARG A 16 3.75 2.19 -4.73
CA ARG A 16 4.50 3.34 -5.25
C ARG A 16 4.37 3.51 -6.77
N LYS A 17 4.36 2.41 -7.53
CA LYS A 17 4.18 2.44 -8.98
C LYS A 17 2.81 3.00 -9.33
N VAL A 18 1.75 2.47 -8.72
CA VAL A 18 0.38 2.88 -8.98
C VAL A 18 0.13 4.31 -8.48
N ALA A 19 0.68 4.69 -7.33
CA ALA A 19 0.62 6.06 -6.84
C ALA A 19 1.22 7.05 -7.86
N ARG A 20 2.43 6.77 -8.38
CA ARG A 20 3.06 7.61 -9.41
C ARG A 20 2.22 7.72 -10.69
N GLN A 21 1.60 6.63 -11.14
CA GLN A 21 0.71 6.65 -12.31
C GLN A 21 -0.50 7.55 -12.11
N ASN A 22 -0.96 7.69 -10.86
CA ASN A 22 -2.05 8.58 -10.48
C ASN A 22 -1.58 9.93 -9.93
N GLN A 23 -0.32 10.31 -10.16
CA GLN A 23 0.26 11.59 -9.69
C GLN A 23 0.17 11.78 -8.16
N ARG A 24 0.28 10.67 -7.41
CA ARG A 24 0.27 10.64 -5.94
C ARG A 24 1.62 10.20 -5.39
N THR A 25 1.89 10.55 -4.14
CA THR A 25 3.17 10.26 -3.47
C THR A 25 2.99 9.37 -2.26
N VAL A 26 3.86 8.39 -2.08
CA VAL A 26 3.83 7.49 -0.91
C VAL A 26 5.02 7.77 -0.03
N VAL A 27 4.78 8.28 1.18
CA VAL A 27 5.81 8.61 2.16
C VAL A 27 5.79 7.62 3.31
N ALA A 28 6.98 7.25 3.80
CA ALA A 28 7.08 6.52 5.06
C ALA A 28 6.91 7.50 6.21
N GLU A 29 6.09 7.17 7.19
CA GLU A 29 5.97 7.97 8.40
C GLU A 29 7.11 7.64 9.37
N PRO A 30 7.78 8.65 9.97
CA PRO A 30 8.80 8.40 10.98
C PRO A 30 8.15 7.80 12.23
N GLY A 31 8.31 6.49 12.42
CA GLY A 31 7.77 5.77 13.57
C GLY A 31 7.50 4.30 13.24
N ARG A 32 7.16 3.53 14.28
CA ARG A 32 6.55 2.21 14.13
C ARG A 32 5.08 2.32 14.51
N GLY A 33 4.21 1.69 13.74
CA GLY A 33 2.84 1.45 14.17
C GLY A 33 2.81 0.44 15.32
N LYS A 34 1.64 -0.12 15.61
CA LYS A 34 1.53 -1.20 16.61
C LYS A 34 2.46 -2.37 16.21
N GLU A 35 3.34 -2.77 17.13
CA GLU A 35 4.36 -3.82 16.93
C GLU A 35 5.42 -3.50 15.84
N SER A 36 5.69 -4.47 14.96
CA SER A 36 6.71 -4.44 13.91
C SER A 36 6.16 -3.90 12.58
N HIS A 37 5.17 -3.01 12.62
CA HIS A 37 4.56 -2.45 11.42
C HIS A 37 5.17 -1.09 11.08
N ARG A 38 5.46 -0.87 9.80
CA ARG A 38 5.81 0.45 9.27
C ARG A 38 4.56 1.12 8.72
N LEU A 39 4.41 2.41 9.01
CA LEU A 39 3.30 3.21 8.52
C LEU A 39 3.72 3.96 7.26
N TYR A 40 2.81 3.99 6.30
CA TYR A 40 2.97 4.71 5.04
C TYR A 40 1.74 5.57 4.81
N ARG A 41 1.97 6.80 4.35
CA ARG A 41 0.93 7.74 3.97
C ARG A 41 0.93 7.93 2.46
N LEU A 42 -0.26 8.00 1.89
CA LEU A 42 -0.51 8.38 0.51
C LEU A 42 -0.90 9.86 0.52
N LEU A 43 -0.12 10.65 -0.21
CA LEU A 43 -0.32 12.08 -0.38
C LEU A 43 -0.83 12.36 -1.78
N ASP A 44 -1.71 13.34 -1.92
CA ASP A 44 -2.09 13.92 -3.21
C ASP A 44 -1.00 14.84 -3.77
N GLN A 45 -1.33 15.59 -4.82
CA GLN A 45 -0.41 16.51 -5.49
C GLN A 45 -0.05 17.73 -4.64
N ASP A 46 -0.97 18.14 -3.78
CA ASP A 46 -0.83 19.28 -2.86
C ASP A 46 -0.13 18.85 -1.55
N GLY A 47 0.16 17.56 -1.39
CA GLY A 47 0.82 16.99 -0.21
C GLY A 47 -0.15 16.67 0.93
N LEU A 48 -1.46 16.69 0.68
CA LEU A 48 -2.48 16.33 1.66
C LEU A 48 -2.58 14.80 1.79
N GLU A 49 -2.74 14.33 3.03
CA GLU A 49 -2.95 12.91 3.29
C GLU A 49 -4.35 12.48 2.84
N ILE A 50 -4.38 11.62 1.82
CA ILE A 50 -5.60 11.02 1.27
C ILE A 50 -5.76 9.55 1.66
N GLY A 51 -4.76 8.98 2.34
CA GLY A 51 -4.88 7.67 2.94
C GLY A 51 -3.61 7.21 3.63
N ARG A 52 -3.72 6.14 4.42
CA ARG A 52 -2.59 5.54 5.12
C ARG A 52 -2.75 4.04 5.24
N PHE A 53 -1.63 3.34 5.31
CA PHE A 53 -1.61 1.90 5.51
C PHE A 53 -0.43 1.47 6.39
N ALA A 54 -0.65 0.38 7.12
CA ALA A 54 0.39 -0.30 7.87
C ALA A 54 0.90 -1.50 7.07
N MET A 55 2.21 -1.70 7.10
CA MET A 55 2.86 -2.83 6.45
C MET A 55 3.73 -3.58 7.46
N PRO A 56 3.58 -4.89 7.61
CA PRO A 56 4.47 -5.70 8.44
C PRO A 56 5.93 -5.58 7.97
N ASP A 57 6.87 -5.45 8.92
CA ASP A 57 8.32 -5.35 8.63
C ASP A 57 9.00 -6.73 8.49
N HIS A 58 8.24 -7.80 8.32
CA HIS A 58 8.79 -9.15 8.12
C HIS A 58 8.97 -9.50 6.63
N ALA A 59 9.92 -10.38 6.31
CA ALA A 59 10.15 -10.81 4.93
C ALA A 59 9.12 -11.84 4.39
N ARG A 60 8.23 -12.35 5.24
CA ARG A 60 7.23 -13.36 4.87
C ARG A 60 6.16 -12.78 3.95
N ALA A 61 5.55 -13.64 3.14
CA ALA A 61 4.43 -13.26 2.30
C ALA A 61 3.25 -12.78 3.16
N LEU A 62 2.55 -11.77 2.67
CA LEU A 62 1.37 -11.22 3.32
C LEU A 62 0.18 -12.19 3.19
N SER A 63 -0.65 -12.24 4.22
CA SER A 63 -1.91 -12.99 4.15
C SER A 63 -2.86 -12.31 3.16
N TRP A 64 -3.76 -13.12 2.60
CA TRP A 64 -4.81 -12.60 1.71
C TRP A 64 -5.64 -11.50 2.37
N THR A 65 -5.95 -11.63 3.66
CA THR A 65 -6.69 -10.61 4.42
C THR A 65 -5.97 -9.26 4.44
N VAL A 66 -4.65 -9.26 4.63
CA VAL A 66 -3.85 -8.01 4.62
C VAL A 66 -3.83 -7.40 3.23
N LEU A 67 -3.62 -8.21 2.19
CA LEU A 67 -3.64 -7.73 0.81
C LEU A 67 -5.00 -7.11 0.45
N ARG A 68 -6.09 -7.81 0.76
CA ARG A 68 -7.46 -7.33 0.49
C ARG A 68 -7.80 -6.06 1.28
N SER A 69 -7.36 -5.97 2.54
CA SER A 69 -7.57 -4.78 3.36
C SER A 69 -6.88 -3.55 2.76
N ILE A 70 -5.65 -3.71 2.26
CA ILE A 70 -4.90 -2.62 1.62
C ILE A 70 -5.49 -2.29 0.24
N GLU A 71 -5.94 -3.28 -0.52
CA GLU A 71 -6.58 -3.07 -1.83
C GLU A 71 -7.85 -2.22 -1.68
N ASN A 72 -8.72 -2.58 -0.74
CA ASN A 72 -9.94 -1.84 -0.46
C ASN A 72 -9.67 -0.42 0.06
N ALA A 73 -8.65 -0.24 0.90
CA ALA A 73 -8.31 1.07 1.47
C ALA A 73 -7.94 2.10 0.40
N PHE A 74 -7.39 1.66 -0.73
CA PHE A 74 -7.01 2.53 -1.85
C PHE A 74 -7.88 2.36 -3.09
N ALA A 75 -8.98 1.61 -3.03
CA ALA A 75 -9.83 1.37 -4.20
C ALA A 75 -10.48 2.67 -4.71
N GLN A 76 -10.83 3.61 -3.82
CA GLN A 76 -11.36 4.91 -4.22
C GLN A 76 -10.32 5.76 -4.97
N GLU A 77 -9.05 5.63 -4.58
CA GLU A 77 -7.97 6.41 -5.18
C GLU A 77 -7.45 5.76 -6.46
N PHE A 78 -7.11 4.47 -6.42
CA PHE A 78 -6.44 3.76 -7.51
C PHE A 78 -7.39 2.99 -8.44
N GLY A 79 -8.69 2.97 -8.14
CA GLY A 79 -9.68 2.15 -8.82
C GLY A 79 -9.79 0.74 -8.25
N GLU A 80 -10.86 0.03 -8.59
CA GLU A 80 -11.03 -1.37 -8.16
C GLU A 80 -9.94 -2.26 -8.75
N ARG A 81 -9.52 -3.28 -7.98
CA ARG A 81 -8.56 -4.31 -8.44
C ARG A 81 -7.21 -3.75 -8.90
N TRP A 82 -6.81 -2.58 -8.41
CA TRP A 82 -5.55 -1.92 -8.80
C TRP A 82 -4.29 -2.76 -8.52
N MET A 83 -4.38 -3.76 -7.64
CA MET A 83 -3.27 -4.67 -7.37
C MET A 83 -3.21 -5.85 -8.37
N GLU A 84 -4.24 -6.06 -9.17
CA GLU A 84 -4.25 -7.05 -10.25
C GLU A 84 -3.54 -6.46 -11.46
N GLU A 85 -2.30 -6.90 -11.72
CA GLU A 85 -1.65 -6.61 -13.01
C GLU A 85 -2.54 -7.14 -14.13
N LYS A 86 -2.94 -6.25 -15.05
CA LYS A 86 -3.37 -6.64 -16.41
C LYS A 86 -2.19 -7.17 -17.21
#